data_AF-G7PIS3-F1
#
_entry.id   AF-G7PIS3-F1
#
_cell.length_a   1.000
_cell.length_b   1.000
_cell.length_c   1.000
_cell.angle_alpha   90.00
_cell.angle_beta   90.00
_cell.angle_gamma   90.00
#
_symmetry.space_group_name_H-M   'P 1'
#
loop_
_entity.id
_entity.type
_entity.pdbx_description
1 polymer ?
#
loop_
_entity_poly.entity_id
_entity_poly.type
_entity_poly.pdbx_seq_one_letter_code
_entity_poly.pdbx_strand_id
1 'polypeptide(L)'
;QEERAVRDRNLLQVHDHNQPIPWKVQFNLGNSSRPSNQCRNSIQGKHLITDELGYVCERKDLLVNGCCNVNVPSTKQYCCDGCWPNGCCSAYEYCVSCCLQPNKQLLLERFLNRAAVAFQNLFMAVEDHFELCLAKCRTSSQSVQHENTYRDPIAKYCYGESPPELFPA
;
A
#
# COMPACT_ATOMS: atom_id res chain seq x y z
N GLN A 1 51.44 -21.89 -23.08
CA GLN A 1 50.73 -21.66 -24.35
C GLN A 1 49.62 -22.72 -24.40
N GLU A 2 48.33 -22.47 -24.49
CA GLU A 2 47.42 -21.31 -24.57
C GLU A 2 46.03 -21.99 -24.56
N GLU A 3 45.06 -21.53 -23.75
CA GLU A 3 43.77 -20.94 -24.22
C GLU A 3 42.87 -21.89 -25.08
N ARG A 4 41.54 -21.99 -25.00
CA ARG A 4 40.42 -21.38 -24.26
C ARG A 4 39.13 -21.95 -24.90
N ALA A 5 38.05 -22.09 -24.13
CA ALA A 5 36.63 -22.08 -24.57
C ALA A 5 36.11 -23.32 -25.37
N VAL A 6 34.84 -23.76 -25.34
CA VAL A 6 33.53 -23.12 -25.11
C VAL A 6 32.52 -24.16 -24.59
N ARG A 7 31.72 -23.72 -23.60
CA ARG A 7 30.29 -23.99 -23.28
C ARG A 7 29.49 -24.94 -24.20
N ASP A 8 28.59 -25.73 -23.63
CA ASP A 8 27.21 -25.32 -23.29
C ASP A 8 26.29 -26.55 -23.16
N ARG A 9 25.81 -26.83 -21.95
CA ARG A 9 24.56 -27.56 -21.74
C ARG A 9 23.95 -27.03 -20.45
N ASN A 10 23.16 -25.98 -20.64
CA ASN A 10 22.26 -25.39 -19.65
C ASN A 10 21.57 -26.47 -18.82
N LEU A 11 22.07 -26.67 -17.61
CA LEU A 11 21.27 -27.15 -16.50
C LEU A 11 20.40 -25.96 -16.13
N LEU A 12 19.15 -25.93 -16.60
CA LEU A 12 18.11 -25.12 -15.99
C LEU A 12 17.98 -25.63 -14.55
N GLN A 13 18.78 -25.04 -13.64
CA GLN A 13 18.55 -25.17 -12.22
C GLN A 13 17.18 -24.55 -11.97
N VAL A 14 16.20 -25.42 -11.78
CA VAL A 14 14.92 -25.12 -11.15
C VAL A 14 15.27 -24.46 -9.83
N HIS A 15 15.20 -23.13 -9.81
CA HIS A 15 15.45 -22.36 -8.60
C HIS A 15 14.40 -22.77 -7.57
N ASP A 16 14.90 -23.26 -6.43
CA ASP A 16 14.13 -23.76 -5.30
C ASP A 16 12.97 -22.80 -4.96
N HIS A 17 11.73 -23.29 -5.14
CA HIS A 17 10.48 -22.54 -4.92
C HIS A 17 10.19 -22.23 -3.44
N ASN A 18 11.09 -22.59 -2.51
CA ASN A 18 10.87 -22.47 -1.08
C ASN A 18 11.61 -21.32 -0.37
N GLN A 19 12.32 -20.45 -1.10
CA GLN A 19 12.89 -19.26 -0.47
C GLN A 19 11.89 -18.10 -0.49
N PRO A 20 11.47 -17.56 0.68
CA PRO A 20 10.62 -16.39 0.72
C PRO A 20 11.33 -15.22 0.04
N ILE A 21 10.64 -14.59 -0.91
CA ILE A 21 11.19 -13.46 -1.67
C ILE A 21 11.51 -12.34 -0.68
N PRO A 22 12.77 -11.88 -0.60
CA PRO A 22 13.13 -10.80 0.31
C PRO A 22 12.48 -9.50 -0.16
N TRP A 23 11.48 -9.03 0.60
CA TRP A 23 10.77 -7.78 0.33
C TRP A 23 11.68 -6.58 0.59
N LYS A 24 11.60 -5.57 -0.28
CA LYS A 24 12.21 -4.26 0.00
C LYS A 24 11.45 -3.49 1.09
N VAL A 25 10.14 -3.74 1.20
CA VAL A 25 9.27 -3.06 2.17
C VAL A 25 9.66 -3.46 3.59
N GLN A 26 10.16 -2.49 4.34
CA GLN A 26 10.42 -2.64 5.77
C GLN A 26 9.25 -2.05 6.55
N PHE A 27 8.55 -2.89 7.31
CA PHE A 27 7.52 -2.45 8.26
C PHE A 27 8.19 -1.96 9.55
N ASN A 28 8.98 -0.88 9.45
CA ASN A 28 9.61 -0.26 10.62
C ASN A 28 8.62 0.72 11.25
N LEU A 29 8.02 0.31 12.38
CA LEU A 29 7.17 1.21 13.16
C LEU A 29 8.02 2.35 13.75
N GLY A 30 7.90 3.54 13.18
CA GLY A 30 8.51 4.76 13.76
C GLY A 30 10.01 4.94 13.53
N ASN A 31 10.63 4.24 12.57
CA ASN A 31 12.04 4.44 12.22
C ASN A 31 12.18 4.81 10.73
N SER A 32 11.46 5.85 10.31
CA SER A 32 11.75 6.51 9.03
C SER A 32 13.17 7.06 9.11
N SER A 33 14.04 6.64 8.19
CA SER A 33 15.40 7.17 7.99
C SER A 33 15.43 8.66 7.57
N ARG A 34 14.26 9.30 7.52
CA ARG A 34 14.04 10.70 7.15
C ARG A 34 13.94 11.55 8.42
N PRO A 35 14.43 12.81 8.38
CA PRO A 35 14.40 13.69 9.55
C PRO A 35 12.96 13.80 10.09
N SER A 36 12.81 13.56 11.40
CA SER A 36 11.59 13.55 12.23
C SER A 36 10.64 14.76 12.06
N ASN A 37 11.03 15.76 11.26
CA ASN A 37 10.33 17.02 11.11
C ASN A 37 9.64 17.18 9.76
N GLN A 38 9.72 16.23 8.82
CA GLN A 38 9.07 16.33 7.50
C GLN A 38 8.32 15.03 7.17
N CYS A 39 7.08 15.15 6.71
CA CYS A 39 6.26 13.99 6.33
C CYS A 39 5.94 14.00 4.83
N ARG A 40 5.93 12.82 4.22
CA ARG A 40 5.14 12.56 3.02
C ARG A 40 3.66 12.47 3.38
N ASN A 41 2.80 12.73 2.41
CA ASN A 41 1.35 12.60 2.58
C ASN A 41 0.68 12.14 1.29
N SER A 42 -0.63 11.89 1.35
CA SER A 42 -1.41 11.38 0.22
C SER A 42 -1.52 12.37 -0.95
N ILE A 43 -1.27 13.68 -0.75
CA ILE A 43 -1.31 14.83 -1.68
C ILE A 43 -2.67 15.05 -2.38
N GLN A 44 -3.26 13.98 -2.91
CA GLN A 44 -4.40 13.95 -3.82
C GLN A 44 -5.74 14.32 -3.14
N GLY A 45 -5.83 14.23 -1.81
CA GLY A 45 -7.09 14.36 -1.10
C GLY A 45 -7.65 15.78 -1.07
N LYS A 46 -8.85 15.99 -1.63
CA LYS A 46 -9.45 17.34 -1.75
C LYS A 46 -9.71 18.02 -0.40
N HIS A 47 -10.21 17.25 0.56
CA HIS A 47 -10.66 17.75 1.88
C HIS A 47 -9.82 17.18 3.03
N LEU A 48 -9.49 15.90 2.94
CA LEU A 48 -8.67 15.18 3.91
C LEU A 48 -7.30 14.92 3.32
N ILE A 49 -6.30 14.78 4.20
CA ILE A 49 -4.95 14.36 3.86
C ILE A 49 -4.51 13.33 4.88
N THR A 50 -3.81 12.29 4.43
CA THR A 50 -3.15 11.30 5.30
C THR A 50 -1.65 11.44 5.18
N ASP A 51 -0.95 11.60 6.30
CA ASP A 51 0.52 11.62 6.32
C ASP A 51 1.14 10.22 6.51
N GLU A 52 2.45 10.11 6.32
CA GLU A 52 3.16 8.83 6.40
C GLU A 52 3.23 8.24 7.81
N LEU A 53 2.89 9.01 8.84
CA LEU A 53 2.76 8.56 10.22
C LEU A 53 1.36 8.01 10.51
N GLY A 54 0.47 8.03 9.51
CA GLY A 54 -0.89 7.53 9.60
C GLY A 54 -1.88 8.51 10.22
N TYR A 55 -1.53 9.80 10.38
CA TYR A 55 -2.51 10.81 10.79
C TYR A 55 -3.35 11.25 9.60
N VAL A 56 -4.66 11.39 9.84
CA VAL A 56 -5.62 11.99 8.91
C VAL A 56 -6.07 13.32 9.48
N CYS A 57 -5.97 14.38 8.69
CA CYS A 57 -6.41 15.72 9.05
C CYS A 57 -7.15 16.38 7.89
N GLU A 58 -7.87 17.46 8.18
CA GLU A 58 -8.35 18.34 7.11
C GLU A 58 -7.16 19.06 6.47
N ARG A 59 -7.29 19.40 5.18
CA ARG A 59 -6.23 20.09 4.44
C ARG A 59 -5.81 21.42 5.08
N LYS A 60 -6.72 22.12 5.78
CA LYS A 60 -6.42 23.38 6.49
C LYS A 60 -5.49 23.18 7.70
N ASP A 61 -5.47 21.96 8.24
CA ASP A 61 -4.70 21.56 9.42
C ASP A 61 -3.38 20.88 9.04
N LEU A 62 -3.05 20.84 7.74
CA LEU A 62 -1.77 20.36 7.22
C LEU A 62 -0.68 21.41 7.47
N LEU A 63 0.40 21.00 8.10
CA LEU A 63 1.55 21.85 8.37
C LEU A 63 2.44 22.01 7.13
N VAL A 64 3.24 23.08 7.11
CA VAL A 64 4.18 23.37 6.01
C VAL A 64 5.23 22.28 5.78
N ASN A 65 5.48 21.45 6.80
CA ASN A 65 6.37 20.30 6.71
C ASN A 65 5.72 19.04 6.12
N GLY A 66 4.46 19.13 5.69
CA GLY A 66 3.71 18.04 5.08
C GLY A 66 3.06 17.06 6.07
N CYS A 67 3.24 17.25 7.38
CA CYS A 67 2.60 16.45 8.42
C CYS A 67 1.25 17.04 8.84
N CYS A 68 0.35 16.20 9.35
CA CYS A 68 -0.88 16.68 9.98
C CYS A 68 -0.59 17.33 11.35
N ASN A 69 -1.31 18.41 11.69
CA ASN A 69 -1.20 19.03 13.01
C ASN A 69 -1.91 18.18 14.07
N VAL A 70 -1.12 17.47 14.88
CA VAL A 70 -1.61 16.59 15.95
C VAL A 70 -2.29 17.32 17.11
N ASN A 71 -2.12 18.64 17.21
CA ASN A 71 -2.75 19.44 18.26
C ASN A 71 -4.22 19.79 17.94
N VAL A 72 -4.67 19.53 16.71
CA VAL A 72 -6.06 19.76 16.32
C VAL A 72 -6.89 18.52 16.65
N PRO A 73 -8.00 18.63 17.40
CA PRO A 73 -8.80 17.47 17.82
C PRO A 73 -9.43 16.65 16.69
N SER A 74 -9.60 17.24 15.50
CA SER A 74 -10.09 16.55 14.31
C SER A 74 -9.04 15.62 13.68
N THR A 75 -7.75 15.81 14.00
CA THR A 75 -6.66 14.97 13.52
C THR A 75 -6.69 13.63 14.23
N LYS A 76 -6.82 12.54 13.48
CA LYS A 76 -6.89 11.17 14.03
C LYS A 76 -5.79 10.30 13.45
N GLN A 77 -5.08 9.56 14.29
CA GLN A 77 -4.12 8.55 13.82
C GLN A 77 -4.82 7.24 13.52
N TYR A 78 -4.41 6.59 12.42
CA TYR A 78 -4.86 5.25 12.06
C TYR A 78 -6.38 5.11 11.97
N CYS A 79 -7.06 6.18 11.58
CA CYS A 79 -8.50 6.21 11.39
C CYS A 79 -8.92 5.26 10.26
N CYS A 80 -9.93 4.42 10.55
CA CYS A 80 -10.59 3.50 9.61
C CYS A 80 -12.07 3.88 9.40
N ASP A 81 -12.43 5.16 9.63
CA ASP A 81 -13.82 5.60 9.50
C ASP A 81 -14.31 5.35 8.07
N GLY A 82 -15.48 4.71 7.93
CA GLY A 82 -16.02 4.36 6.61
C GLY A 82 -15.27 3.25 5.87
N CYS A 83 -14.53 2.40 6.58
CA CYS A 83 -13.97 1.14 6.08
C CYS A 83 -14.82 -0.07 6.51
N TRP A 84 -14.92 -1.05 5.62
CA TRP A 84 -15.62 -2.33 5.83
C TRP A 84 -14.65 -3.46 6.19
N PRO A 85 -15.14 -4.58 6.75
CA PRO A 85 -14.31 -5.73 7.14
C PRO A 85 -13.48 -6.35 6.00
N ASN A 86 -13.91 -6.19 4.75
CA ASN A 86 -13.17 -6.62 3.56
C ASN A 86 -11.93 -5.75 3.27
N GLY A 87 -11.69 -4.69 4.05
CA GLY A 87 -10.57 -3.77 3.88
C GLY A 87 -10.77 -2.76 2.75
N CYS A 88 -12.01 -2.55 2.31
CA CYS A 88 -12.41 -1.48 1.40
C CYS A 88 -13.02 -0.32 2.18
N CYS A 89 -12.81 0.90 1.70
CA CYS A 89 -13.23 2.13 2.36
C CYS A 89 -13.85 3.10 1.36
N SER A 90 -14.64 4.02 1.91
CA SER A 90 -15.33 5.06 1.16
C SER A 90 -14.46 6.26 0.80
N ALA A 91 -13.43 6.53 1.61
CA ALA A 91 -12.45 7.58 1.34
C ALA A 91 -11.04 6.99 1.17
N TYR A 92 -10.28 7.58 0.26
CA TYR A 92 -8.90 7.16 -0.02
C TYR A 92 -8.01 7.37 1.20
N GLU A 93 -8.12 8.53 1.84
CA GLU A 93 -7.31 8.93 2.98
C GLU A 93 -7.52 7.99 4.18
N TYR A 94 -8.77 7.60 4.45
CA TYR A 94 -9.08 6.61 5.49
C TYR A 94 -8.58 5.21 5.12
N CYS A 95 -8.65 4.81 3.85
CA CYS A 95 -8.01 3.56 3.42
C CYS A 95 -6.51 3.55 3.72
N VAL A 96 -5.79 4.62 3.33
CA VAL A 96 -4.34 4.71 3.52
C VAL A 96 -4.00 4.69 5.01
N SER A 97 -4.69 5.50 5.82
CA SER A 97 -4.49 5.56 7.27
C SER A 97 -4.78 4.22 7.95
N CYS A 98 -5.88 3.57 7.59
CA CYS A 98 -6.25 2.26 8.14
C CYS A 98 -5.24 1.17 7.74
N CYS A 99 -4.73 1.21 6.51
CA CYS A 99 -3.71 0.29 6.00
C CYS A 99 -2.38 0.42 6.74
N LEU A 100 -2.04 1.62 7.21
CA LEU A 100 -0.82 1.88 7.99
C LEU A 100 -0.87 1.34 9.42
N GLN A 101 -2.03 0.86 9.89
CA GLN A 101 -2.12 0.26 11.22
C GLN A 101 -1.16 -0.94 11.36
N PRO A 102 -0.47 -1.06 12.51
CA PRO A 102 0.46 -2.18 12.75
C PRO A 102 -0.22 -3.56 12.65
N ASN A 103 -1.49 -3.65 13.07
CA ASN A 103 -2.26 -4.89 13.02
C ASN A 103 -2.61 -5.35 11.59
N LYS A 104 -2.34 -4.55 10.55
CA LYS A 104 -2.54 -4.92 9.15
C LYS A 104 -1.29 -5.51 8.50
N GLN A 105 -0.13 -5.48 9.19
CA GLN A 105 1.12 -5.98 8.64
C GLN A 105 0.99 -7.42 8.12
N LEU A 106 0.41 -8.34 8.90
CA LEU A 106 0.25 -9.73 8.49
C LEU A 106 -0.61 -9.89 7.22
N LEU A 107 -1.67 -9.09 7.08
CA LEU A 107 -2.52 -9.06 5.89
C LEU A 107 -1.71 -8.57 4.67
N LEU A 108 -0.94 -7.51 4.83
CA LEU A 108 -0.13 -6.93 3.75
C LEU A 108 1.01 -7.86 3.33
N GLU A 109 1.66 -8.53 4.28
CA GLU A 109 2.68 -9.54 3.99
C GLU A 109 2.11 -10.72 3.21
N ARG A 110 0.91 -11.23 3.57
CA ARG A 110 0.23 -12.28 2.78
C ARG A 110 -0.05 -11.83 1.36
N PHE A 111 -0.56 -10.60 1.20
CA PHE A 111 -0.78 -10.03 -0.11
C PHE A 111 0.52 -9.95 -0.92
N LEU A 112 1.60 -9.43 -0.34
CA LEU A 112 2.90 -9.33 -1.00
C LEU A 112 3.40 -10.71 -1.43
N ASN A 113 3.38 -11.70 -0.53
CA ASN A 113 3.78 -13.09 -0.83
C ASN A 113 3.03 -13.66 -2.03
N ARG A 114 1.70 -13.52 -2.05
CA ARG A 114 0.88 -13.98 -3.19
C ARG A 114 1.19 -13.20 -4.46
N ALA A 115 1.39 -11.90 -4.34
CA ALA A 115 1.66 -11.01 -5.45
C ALA A 115 3.01 -11.28 -6.11
N ALA A 116 4.08 -11.58 -5.36
CA ALA A 116 5.35 -11.90 -5.98
C ALA A 116 5.40 -13.30 -6.62
N VAL A 117 4.57 -14.24 -6.15
CA VAL A 117 4.37 -15.50 -6.88
C VAL A 117 3.73 -15.22 -8.24
N ALA A 118 2.72 -14.36 -8.29
CA ALA A 118 2.01 -14.03 -9.54
C ALA A 118 2.78 -13.04 -10.44
N PHE A 119 3.59 -12.16 -9.85
CA PHE A 119 4.24 -11.02 -10.52
C PHE A 119 5.66 -10.79 -9.98
N GLN A 120 6.54 -11.77 -10.19
CA GLN A 120 7.94 -11.77 -9.69
C GLN A 120 8.71 -10.45 -9.96
N ASN A 121 8.39 -9.74 -11.04
CA ASN A 121 9.10 -8.52 -11.44
C ASN A 121 8.36 -7.20 -11.12
N LEU A 122 7.08 -7.22 -10.72
CA LEU A 122 6.23 -6.01 -10.71
C LEU A 122 6.22 -5.25 -9.37
N PHE A 123 6.46 -5.94 -8.25
CA PHE A 123 6.38 -5.32 -6.91
C PHE A 123 7.70 -4.76 -6.37
N MET A 124 8.74 -4.66 -7.21
CA MET A 124 10.04 -4.09 -6.84
C MET A 124 10.05 -2.57 -6.65
N ALA A 125 8.94 -1.89 -6.96
CA ALA A 125 8.86 -0.43 -6.99
C ALA A 125 8.37 0.22 -5.68
N VAL A 126 7.84 -0.56 -4.74
CA VAL A 126 7.35 -0.02 -3.45
C VAL A 126 8.48 -0.09 -2.43
N GLU A 127 8.90 1.07 -1.91
CA GLU A 127 10.06 1.15 -1.02
C GLU A 127 9.71 0.91 0.45
N ASP A 128 8.51 1.30 0.87
CA ASP A 128 8.09 1.23 2.28
C ASP A 128 6.58 0.99 2.47
N HIS A 129 6.18 0.83 3.74
CA HIS A 129 4.79 0.55 4.12
C HIS A 129 3.84 1.67 3.71
N PHE A 130 4.28 2.94 3.76
CA PHE A 130 3.45 4.06 3.35
C PHE A 130 3.17 4.03 1.85
N GLU A 131 4.19 3.81 1.02
CA GLU A 131 4.03 3.66 -0.43
C GLU A 131 3.18 2.45 -0.79
N LEU A 132 3.31 1.36 -0.04
CA LEU A 132 2.47 0.18 -0.22
C LEU A 132 1.00 0.53 -0.02
N CYS A 133 0.68 1.25 1.05
CA CYS A 133 -0.68 1.67 1.35
C CYS A 133 -1.21 2.69 0.33
N LEU A 134 -0.39 3.65 -0.10
CA LEU A 134 -0.77 4.59 -1.17
C LEU A 134 -1.10 3.86 -2.48
N ALA A 135 -0.29 2.86 -2.86
CA ALA A 135 -0.48 2.08 -4.08
C ALA A 135 -1.69 1.15 -3.98
N LYS A 136 -1.84 0.43 -2.86
CA LYS A 136 -2.93 -0.53 -2.65
C LYS A 136 -4.28 0.15 -2.60
N CYS A 137 -4.40 1.24 -1.86
CA CYS A 137 -5.67 1.95 -1.70
C CYS A 137 -6.16 2.66 -2.97
N ARG A 138 -5.34 2.79 -4.01
CA ARG A 138 -5.81 3.36 -5.29
C ARG A 138 -6.80 2.42 -5.97
N THR A 139 -7.82 2.98 -6.60
CA THR A 139 -8.73 2.21 -7.44
C THR A 139 -7.96 1.59 -8.61
N SER A 140 -8.27 0.33 -8.93
CA SER A 140 -7.62 -0.40 -10.04
C SER A 140 -8.65 -0.92 -11.04
N SER A 141 -8.20 -1.48 -12.16
CA SER A 141 -9.07 -2.17 -13.12
C SER A 141 -9.84 -3.34 -12.49
N GLN A 142 -9.36 -3.90 -11.38
CA GLN A 142 -10.07 -4.96 -10.65
C GLN A 142 -11.23 -4.40 -9.81
N SER A 143 -11.22 -3.10 -9.49
CA SER A 143 -12.28 -2.42 -8.74
C SER A 143 -13.47 -2.03 -9.63
N VAL A 144 -13.39 -2.25 -10.94
CA VAL A 144 -14.43 -1.90 -11.92
C VAL A 144 -14.97 -3.14 -12.64
N GLN A 145 -16.09 -2.96 -13.33
CA GLN A 145 -16.75 -3.96 -14.16
C GLN A 145 -16.96 -3.44 -15.59
N HIS A 146 -18.21 -3.26 -16.00
CA HIS A 146 -18.61 -2.83 -17.33
C HIS A 146 -18.48 -1.31 -17.46
N GLU A 147 -17.92 -0.84 -18.56
CA GLU A 147 -17.79 0.60 -18.87
C GLU A 147 -17.10 1.42 -17.77
N ASN A 148 -16.15 0.82 -17.04
CA ASN A 148 -15.47 1.41 -15.88
C ASN A 148 -16.39 1.74 -14.68
N THR A 149 -17.57 1.14 -14.61
CA THR A 149 -18.44 1.22 -13.43
C THR A 149 -17.77 0.51 -12.26
N TYR A 150 -17.68 1.18 -11.11
CA TYR A 150 -17.12 0.57 -9.91
C TYR A 150 -17.97 -0.60 -9.42
N ARG A 151 -17.30 -1.67 -8.97
CA ARG A 151 -17.94 -2.83 -8.33
C ARG A 151 -18.74 -2.43 -7.10
N ASP A 152 -18.15 -1.57 -6.29
CA ASP A 152 -18.80 -0.89 -5.19
C ASP A 152 -18.53 0.62 -5.31
N PRO A 153 -19.53 1.45 -5.66
CA PRO A 153 -19.34 2.89 -5.81
C PRO A 153 -19.12 3.57 -4.44
N ILE A 154 -19.52 2.92 -3.35
CA ILE A 154 -19.37 3.41 -1.99
C ILE A 154 -17.99 3.00 -1.46
N ALA A 155 -17.63 1.72 -1.48
CA ALA A 155 -16.39 1.17 -0.93
C ALA A 155 -15.33 0.86 -1.99
N LYS A 156 -14.81 1.89 -2.66
CA LYS A 156 -13.93 1.74 -3.83
C LYS A 156 -12.42 1.68 -3.54
N TYR A 157 -11.97 2.15 -2.38
CA TYR A 157 -10.54 2.22 -2.03
C TYR A 157 -10.18 1.08 -1.10
N CYS A 158 -9.32 0.15 -1.51
CA CYS A 158 -9.13 -1.09 -0.75
C CYS A 158 -7.67 -1.40 -0.44
N TYR A 159 -7.36 -1.75 0.80
CA TYR A 159 -6.07 -2.32 1.20
C TYR A 159 -6.12 -3.85 1.36
N GLY A 160 -7.32 -4.44 1.29
CA GLY A 160 -7.55 -5.88 1.39
C GLY A 160 -6.86 -6.73 0.31
N GLU A 161 -6.91 -8.05 0.50
CA GLU A 161 -6.37 -9.03 -0.45
C GLU A 161 -7.22 -9.14 -1.72
N SER A 162 -8.54 -9.05 -1.58
CA SER A 162 -9.51 -9.22 -2.65
C SER A 162 -10.01 -7.85 -3.17
N PRO A 163 -10.38 -7.75 -4.46
CA PRO A 163 -11.10 -6.58 -4.96
C PRO A 163 -12.47 -6.44 -4.26
N PRO A 164 -13.07 -5.23 -4.27
CA PRO A 164 -14.38 -5.01 -3.69
C PRO A 164 -15.41 -5.98 -4.29
N GLU A 165 -16.30 -6.47 -3.42
CA GLU A 165 -17.44 -7.29 -3.83
C GLU A 165 -18.39 -6.48 -4.72
N LEU A 166 -19.25 -7.18 -5.46
CA LEU A 166 -20.24 -6.51 -6.28
C LEU A 166 -21.31 -5.94 -5.38
N PHE A 167 -21.50 -4.63 -5.44
CA PHE A 167 -22.59 -3.97 -4.74
C PHE A 167 -23.91 -4.58 -5.26
N PRO A 168 -24.77 -5.08 -4.37
CA PRO A 168 -26.04 -5.66 -4.79
C PRO A 168 -26.85 -4.61 -5.54
N ALA A 169 -27.39 -5.00 -6.70
CA ALA A 169 -28.21 -4.16 -7.56
C ALA A 169 -29.52 -3.74 -6.87
#